data_AF-A0AAU8Y0E9-F1
#
_entry.id   AF-A0AAU8Y0E9-F1
#
_cell.length_a   1.000
_cell.length_b   1.000
_cell.length_c   1.000
_cell.angle_alpha   90.00
_cell.angle_beta   90.00
_cell.angle_gamma   90.00
#
_symmetry.space_group_name_H-M   'P 1'
#
loop_
_entity.id
_entity.type
_entity.pdbx_description
1 polymer ?
#
loop_
_entity_poly.entity_id
_entity_poly.type
_entity_poly.pdbx_seq_one_letter_code
_entity_poly.pdbx_strand_id
1 'polypeptide(L)'
;MSKIALLFAMLVSMPMITACSASEQVPEAPVVKQQLLGSPVYIQIFKEERKLELYAKMGNEFRLVNTFPICNFSGGLGPKRREGDFKSPEGFYSVDAHHLKPDSKYYRAINIGFPNDYDKSQGYSGAYLMIHGECKSIGCYAMTNTYMDEIYRYVEAAFAYGQSRVDISIYPFRMTEQNLKRHASSSYIAFWRQLKPGYDYFAKNHQPPMMTVDNGQYVLGQPLMSSGQMTQYASASPTPNTNPFAQNKPLTEVK
;
A
#
# COMPACT_ATOMS: atom_id res chain seq x y z
N MET A 1 79.01 41.66 41.12
CA MET A 1 79.19 42.80 40.20
C MET A 1 78.15 42.67 39.08
N SER A 2 77.40 43.76 38.81
CA SER A 2 76.44 44.03 37.70
C SER A 2 75.35 42.99 37.37
N LYS A 3 74.04 43.25 37.57
CA LYS A 3 73.09 44.16 36.88
C LYS A 3 72.95 43.90 35.37
N ILE A 4 71.73 43.49 34.95
CA ILE A 4 70.91 43.75 33.72
C ILE A 4 69.77 42.69 33.78
N ALA A 5 68.50 42.92 34.09
CA ALA A 5 67.47 43.91 33.73
C ALA A 5 66.88 43.76 32.31
N LEU A 6 65.62 43.28 32.26
CA LEU A 6 64.55 43.56 31.27
C LEU A 6 64.70 42.89 29.87
N LEU A 7 63.67 42.39 29.15
CA LEU A 7 62.26 42.76 29.00
C LEU A 7 61.40 41.60 28.44
N PHE A 8 60.15 41.52 28.92
CA PHE A 8 58.85 41.31 28.23
C PHE A 8 58.74 40.49 26.92
N ALA A 9 57.94 39.42 27.00
CA ALA A 9 56.83 39.13 26.07
C ALA A 9 55.92 38.02 26.64
N MET A 10 54.97 38.37 27.52
CA MET A 10 53.89 37.45 27.87
C MET A 10 52.86 37.43 26.72
N LEU A 11 52.91 36.37 25.92
CA LEU A 11 51.83 35.98 25.01
C LEU A 11 50.61 35.56 25.85
N VAL A 12 49.63 36.47 25.99
CA VAL A 12 48.31 36.13 26.50
C VAL A 12 47.51 35.55 25.33
N SER A 13 47.47 34.23 25.25
CA SER A 13 46.62 33.48 24.33
C SER A 13 45.15 33.61 24.77
N MET A 14 44.41 34.46 24.07
CA MET A 14 42.96 34.58 24.20
C MET A 14 42.31 33.38 23.48
N PRO A 15 41.53 32.50 24.15
CA PRO A 15 40.77 31.48 23.45
C PRO A 15 39.57 32.14 22.76
N MET A 16 39.55 32.08 21.42
CA MET A 16 38.34 32.34 20.63
C MET A 16 37.29 31.31 21.04
N ILE A 17 36.25 31.76 21.74
CA ILE A 17 35.03 31.00 21.95
C ILE A 17 34.29 31.01 20.61
N THR A 18 34.58 30.02 19.77
CA THR A 18 33.81 29.74 18.56
C THR A 18 32.40 29.34 19.00
N ALA A 19 31.42 30.18 18.69
CA ALA A 19 30.01 29.88 18.91
C ALA A 19 29.64 28.59 18.16
N CYS A 20 29.19 27.58 18.89
CA CYS A 20 28.61 26.36 18.32
C CYS A 20 27.44 26.74 17.42
N SER A 21 27.54 26.40 16.14
CA SER A 21 26.36 26.28 15.29
C SER A 21 25.50 25.15 15.86
N ALA A 22 24.33 25.50 16.40
CA ALA A 22 23.32 24.52 16.76
C ALA A 22 22.82 23.88 15.46
N SER A 23 23.35 22.70 15.15
CA SER A 23 22.79 21.82 14.14
C SER A 23 21.35 21.51 14.52
N GLU A 24 20.40 21.92 13.68
CA GLU A 24 19.01 21.54 13.76
C GLU A 24 18.93 20.00 13.75
N GLN A 25 18.62 19.41 14.90
CA GLN A 25 18.50 17.96 15.02
C GLN A 25 17.21 17.52 14.35
N VAL A 26 17.33 16.92 13.16
CA VAL A 26 16.25 16.19 12.51
C VAL A 26 15.81 15.06 13.45
N PRO A 27 14.54 15.00 13.90
CA PRO A 27 14.11 13.95 14.82
C PRO A 27 14.31 12.56 14.21
N GLU A 28 14.95 11.68 14.97
CA GLU A 28 15.19 10.27 14.64
C GLU A 28 13.89 9.54 14.27
N ALA A 29 14.02 8.56 13.37
CA ALA A 29 12.95 7.75 12.75
C ALA A 29 11.78 7.28 13.65
N PRO A 30 11.91 6.99 14.97
CA PRO A 30 10.78 6.54 15.79
C PRO A 30 9.65 7.57 15.95
N VAL A 31 9.99 8.86 16.03
CA VAL A 31 9.00 9.94 16.21
C VAL A 31 8.16 10.10 14.93
N VAL A 32 8.82 10.04 13.77
CA VAL A 32 8.17 10.11 12.46
C VAL A 32 7.23 8.91 12.25
N LYS A 33 7.63 7.69 12.66
CA LYS A 33 6.76 6.52 12.58
C LYS A 33 5.47 6.71 13.37
N GLN A 34 5.56 7.13 14.64
CA GLN A 34 4.37 7.31 15.47
C GLN A 34 3.44 8.42 14.94
N GLN A 35 3.99 9.46 14.31
CA GLN A 35 3.21 10.53 13.67
C GLN A 35 2.42 10.07 12.43
N LEU A 36 2.81 8.96 11.80
CA LEU A 36 2.13 8.41 10.62
C LEU A 36 0.96 7.48 10.96
N LEU A 37 0.69 7.23 12.24
CA LEU A 37 -0.43 6.40 12.65
C LEU A 37 -1.76 7.10 12.33
N GLY A 38 -2.67 6.40 11.64
CA GLY A 38 -3.94 6.98 11.15
C GLY A 38 -3.85 7.61 9.76
N SER A 39 -2.64 7.86 9.23
CA SER A 39 -2.48 8.23 7.82
C SER A 39 -2.91 7.10 6.90
N PRO A 40 -3.36 7.40 5.67
CA PRO A 40 -3.61 6.37 4.67
C PRO A 40 -2.37 5.49 4.45
N VAL A 41 -2.57 4.17 4.40
CA VAL A 41 -1.51 3.18 4.22
C VAL A 41 -1.64 2.41 2.92
N TYR A 42 -0.51 1.82 2.51
CA TYR A 42 -0.37 0.98 1.33
C TYR A 42 0.65 -0.12 1.63
N ILE A 43 0.43 -1.33 1.10
CA ILE A 43 1.29 -2.48 1.37
C ILE A 43 1.90 -3.00 0.06
N GLN A 44 3.18 -3.31 0.09
CA GLN A 44 3.84 -4.12 -0.93
C GLN A 44 4.38 -5.41 -0.34
N ILE A 45 4.25 -6.52 -1.06
CA ILE A 45 4.81 -7.82 -0.69
C ILE A 45 5.74 -8.28 -1.81
N PHE A 46 6.91 -8.75 -1.43
CA PHE A 46 7.95 -9.26 -2.32
C PHE A 46 8.29 -10.70 -1.91
N LYS A 47 7.89 -11.67 -2.74
CA LYS A 47 7.97 -13.09 -2.38
C LYS A 47 9.40 -13.61 -2.34
N GLU A 48 10.20 -13.33 -3.37
CA GLU A 48 11.60 -13.77 -3.43
C GLU A 48 12.42 -13.18 -2.28
N GLU A 49 12.24 -11.89 -2.00
CA GLU A 49 12.91 -11.18 -0.92
C GLU A 49 12.35 -11.51 0.46
N ARG A 50 11.21 -12.21 0.55
CA ARG A 50 10.47 -12.51 1.78
C ARG A 50 10.22 -11.25 2.62
N LYS A 51 9.70 -10.20 1.99
CA LYS A 51 9.47 -8.89 2.64
C LYS A 51 8.07 -8.37 2.41
N LEU A 52 7.47 -7.83 3.47
CA LEU A 52 6.31 -6.96 3.43
C LEU A 52 6.76 -5.54 3.77
N GLU A 53 6.47 -4.59 2.89
CA GLU A 53 6.78 -3.17 3.07
C GLU A 53 5.47 -2.42 3.32
N LEU A 54 5.39 -1.75 4.48
CA LEU A 54 4.27 -0.90 4.87
C LEU A 54 4.64 0.55 4.59
N TYR A 55 3.78 1.22 3.83
CA TYR A 55 3.91 2.64 3.53
C TYR A 55 2.76 3.42 4.15
N ALA A 56 3.02 4.65 4.54
CA ALA A 56 2.01 5.60 4.99
C ALA A 56 2.14 6.91 4.23
N LYS A 57 1.01 7.57 3.99
CA LYS A 57 0.95 8.84 3.28
C LYS A 57 1.54 9.96 4.14
N MET A 58 2.48 10.70 3.58
CA MET A 58 3.08 11.91 4.11
C MET A 58 3.03 12.99 3.03
N GLY A 59 2.19 14.01 3.23
CA GLY A 59 1.88 14.97 2.17
C GLY A 59 1.25 14.30 0.95
N ASN A 60 1.92 14.42 -0.20
CA ASN A 60 1.46 13.87 -1.48
C ASN A 60 2.17 12.57 -1.87
N GLU A 61 2.79 11.85 -0.95
CA GLU A 61 3.55 10.63 -1.26
C GLU A 61 3.38 9.59 -0.16
N PHE A 62 3.49 8.32 -0.53
CA PHE A 62 3.56 7.20 0.40
C PHE A 62 5.04 6.89 0.71
N ARG A 63 5.41 7.07 1.97
CA ARG A 63 6.78 6.86 2.46
C ARG A 63 6.84 5.57 3.28
N LEU A 64 7.97 4.89 3.19
CA LEU A 64 8.18 3.61 3.86
C LEU A 64 8.16 3.83 5.39
N VAL A 65 7.22 3.17 6.06
CA VAL A 65 7.15 3.13 7.52
C VAL A 65 8.08 2.05 8.04
N ASN A 66 7.97 0.84 7.49
CA ASN A 66 8.76 -0.29 7.93
C ASN A 66 8.80 -1.41 6.89
N THR A 67 9.80 -2.28 7.02
CA THR A 67 9.95 -3.49 6.22
C THR A 67 9.98 -4.69 7.17
N PHE A 68 9.06 -5.62 6.99
CA PHE A 68 8.88 -6.79 7.83
C PHE A 68 9.31 -8.06 7.09
N PRO A 69 10.25 -8.84 7.63
CA PRO A 69 10.52 -10.18 7.14
C PRO A 69 9.28 -11.08 7.23
N ILE A 70 9.00 -11.79 6.14
CA ILE A 70 7.93 -12.80 6.07
C ILE A 70 8.51 -14.12 6.55
N CYS A 71 7.91 -14.70 7.59
CA CYS A 71 8.30 -16.00 8.10
C CYS A 71 8.14 -17.08 7.04
N ASN A 72 6.94 -17.18 6.49
CA ASN A 72 6.59 -18.23 5.56
C ASN A 72 5.49 -17.77 4.60
N PHE A 73 5.58 -18.28 3.37
CA PHE A 73 4.55 -18.22 2.34
C PHE A 73 4.68 -19.48 1.48
N SER A 74 3.61 -19.90 0.83
CA SER A 74 3.56 -21.21 0.19
C SER A 74 3.61 -21.14 -1.34
N GLY A 75 4.10 -22.22 -1.96
CA GLY A 75 4.00 -22.44 -3.41
C GLY A 75 4.98 -21.65 -4.28
N GLY A 76 5.99 -20.98 -3.72
CA GLY A 76 7.03 -20.26 -4.48
C GLY A 76 6.49 -19.13 -5.38
N LEU A 77 7.27 -18.71 -6.37
CA LEU A 77 6.93 -17.62 -7.29
C LEU A 77 5.87 -18.04 -8.33
N GLY A 78 5.03 -17.10 -8.77
CA GLY A 78 3.85 -17.27 -9.60
C GLY A 78 2.54 -17.03 -8.84
N PRO A 79 1.42 -16.78 -9.54
CA PRO A 79 0.12 -16.52 -8.95
C PRO A 79 -0.54 -17.80 -8.42
N LYS A 80 -1.43 -17.65 -7.43
CA LYS A 80 -2.40 -18.66 -7.05
C LYS A 80 -3.45 -18.81 -8.17
N ARG A 81 -3.87 -20.03 -8.49
CA ARG A 81 -4.83 -20.31 -9.57
C ARG A 81 -6.02 -21.14 -9.15
N ARG A 82 -5.89 -22.04 -8.18
CA ARG A 82 -6.99 -22.94 -7.79
C ARG A 82 -6.97 -23.23 -6.31
N GLU A 83 -8.11 -23.62 -5.76
CA GLU A 83 -8.18 -24.16 -4.42
C GLU A 83 -7.26 -25.40 -4.27
N GLY A 84 -6.57 -25.50 -3.14
CA GLY A 84 -5.64 -26.60 -2.87
C GLY A 84 -4.31 -26.57 -3.64
N ASP A 85 -3.97 -25.52 -4.39
CA ASP A 85 -2.64 -25.40 -5.03
C ASP A 85 -1.51 -24.95 -4.07
N PHE A 86 -1.83 -24.72 -2.80
CA PHE A 86 -0.89 -24.31 -1.74
C PHE A 86 0.00 -23.14 -2.13
N LYS A 87 -0.56 -22.16 -2.85
CA LYS A 87 0.19 -21.04 -3.40
C LYS A 87 -0.31 -19.70 -2.87
N SER A 88 0.61 -18.85 -2.45
CA SER A 88 0.30 -17.47 -2.11
C SER A 88 0.11 -16.62 -3.38
N PRO A 89 -0.90 -15.74 -3.43
CA PRO A 89 -1.25 -14.97 -4.62
C PRO A 89 -0.15 -14.01 -5.06
N GLU A 90 -0.24 -13.52 -6.30
CA GLU A 90 0.53 -12.38 -6.82
C GLU A 90 -0.47 -11.50 -7.59
N GLY A 91 -0.28 -10.18 -7.59
CA GLY A 91 -1.24 -9.25 -8.20
C GLY A 91 -1.56 -8.02 -7.34
N PHE A 92 -2.64 -7.34 -7.71
CA PHE A 92 -3.10 -6.10 -7.07
C PHE A 92 -4.42 -6.33 -6.36
N TYR A 93 -4.46 -6.09 -5.05
CA TYR A 93 -5.62 -6.34 -4.21
C TYR A 93 -6.01 -5.08 -3.47
N SER A 94 -7.26 -4.99 -3.04
CA SER A 94 -7.76 -3.87 -2.26
C SER A 94 -8.70 -4.37 -1.19
N VAL A 95 -8.47 -3.95 0.06
CA VAL A 95 -9.18 -4.47 1.23
C VAL A 95 -9.83 -3.31 1.99
N ASP A 96 -10.96 -3.60 2.63
CA ASP A 96 -11.68 -2.66 3.51
C ASP A 96 -11.69 -3.19 4.95
N ALA A 97 -12.32 -2.42 5.86
CA ALA A 97 -12.38 -2.78 7.28
C ALA A 97 -12.97 -4.17 7.56
N HIS A 98 -13.84 -4.71 6.69
CA HIS A 98 -14.42 -6.06 6.89
C HIS A 98 -13.40 -7.18 6.67
N HIS A 99 -12.28 -6.89 6.02
CA HIS A 99 -11.18 -7.82 5.81
C HIS A 99 -10.28 -7.98 7.04
N LEU A 100 -10.41 -7.09 8.04
CA LEU A 100 -9.75 -7.25 9.32
C LEU A 100 -10.37 -8.40 10.13
N LYS A 101 -9.50 -9.26 10.67
CA LYS A 101 -9.84 -10.46 11.45
C LYS A 101 -9.08 -10.43 12.78
N PRO A 102 -9.53 -9.64 13.77
CA PRO A 102 -8.84 -9.51 15.05
C PRO A 102 -8.79 -10.82 15.84
N ASP A 103 -9.78 -11.68 15.66
CA ASP A 103 -10.02 -12.98 16.30
C ASP A 103 -9.57 -14.18 15.45
N SER A 104 -8.65 -13.96 14.50
CA SER A 104 -8.08 -15.02 13.68
C SER A 104 -7.45 -16.14 14.51
N LYS A 105 -7.63 -17.39 14.04
CA LYS A 105 -7.02 -18.60 14.63
C LYS A 105 -5.49 -18.60 14.64
N TYR A 106 -4.86 -17.74 13.83
CA TYR A 106 -3.40 -17.64 13.69
C TYR A 106 -2.86 -16.29 14.18
N TYR A 107 -3.56 -15.68 15.15
CA TYR A 107 -3.32 -14.33 15.66
C TYR A 107 -3.51 -13.23 14.59
N ARG A 108 -4.43 -12.28 14.83
CA ARG A 108 -4.76 -11.09 14.01
C ARG A 108 -4.46 -11.21 12.51
N ALA A 109 -5.48 -11.25 11.67
CA ALA A 109 -5.27 -11.39 10.23
C ALA A 109 -5.90 -10.26 9.42
N ILE A 110 -5.35 -10.06 8.22
CA ILE A 110 -5.93 -9.23 7.15
C ILE A 110 -6.20 -10.16 5.97
N ASN A 111 -7.47 -10.31 5.59
CA ASN A 111 -7.82 -11.02 4.36
C ASN A 111 -7.43 -10.18 3.15
N ILE A 112 -6.65 -10.76 2.23
CA ILE A 112 -6.12 -10.06 1.05
C ILE A 112 -7.22 -9.79 0.01
N GLY A 113 -8.39 -10.44 0.11
CA GLY A 113 -9.49 -10.22 -0.84
C GLY A 113 -9.30 -11.00 -2.16
N PHE A 114 -8.50 -12.07 -2.13
CA PHE A 114 -8.43 -13.03 -3.24
C PHE A 114 -9.74 -13.84 -3.33
N PRO A 115 -10.29 -14.09 -4.54
CA PRO A 115 -9.79 -13.64 -5.85
C PRO A 115 -10.17 -12.19 -6.17
N ASN A 116 -9.24 -11.43 -6.76
CA ASN A 116 -9.55 -10.11 -7.32
C ASN A 116 -10.18 -10.22 -8.72
N ASP A 117 -10.42 -9.11 -9.41
CA ASP A 117 -11.07 -9.13 -10.72
C ASP A 117 -10.22 -9.78 -11.82
N TYR A 118 -8.89 -9.72 -11.71
CA TYR A 118 -7.99 -10.41 -12.63
C TYR A 118 -8.13 -11.91 -12.41
N ASP A 119 -8.01 -12.36 -11.16
CA ASP A 119 -8.13 -13.76 -10.78
C ASP A 119 -9.47 -14.35 -11.25
N LYS A 120 -10.58 -13.63 -11.02
CA LYS A 120 -11.91 -14.02 -11.50
C LYS A 120 -11.95 -14.12 -13.03
N SER A 121 -11.37 -13.15 -13.75
CA SER A 121 -11.33 -13.17 -15.22
C SER A 121 -10.55 -14.36 -15.78
N GLN A 122 -9.56 -14.86 -15.03
CA GLN A 122 -8.78 -16.04 -15.38
C GLN A 122 -9.43 -17.36 -14.92
N GLY A 123 -10.60 -17.29 -14.25
CA GLY A 123 -11.27 -18.45 -13.67
C GLY A 123 -10.54 -19.02 -12.44
N TYR A 124 -9.73 -18.22 -11.75
CA TYR A 124 -9.02 -18.67 -10.56
C TYR A 124 -9.96 -18.83 -9.38
N SER A 125 -9.65 -19.80 -8.51
CA SER A 125 -10.49 -20.17 -7.37
C SER A 125 -9.73 -20.33 -6.06
N GLY A 126 -10.48 -20.32 -4.96
CA GLY A 126 -10.00 -20.37 -3.59
C GLY A 126 -10.42 -19.14 -2.80
N ALA A 127 -10.15 -19.14 -1.50
CA ALA A 127 -10.51 -18.07 -0.59
C ALA A 127 -9.56 -18.03 0.61
N TYR A 128 -9.71 -17.01 1.45
CA TYR A 128 -9.04 -16.88 2.75
C TYR A 128 -7.51 -16.81 2.68
N LEU A 129 -6.98 -16.08 1.71
CA LEU A 129 -5.56 -15.75 1.64
C LEU A 129 -5.30 -14.56 2.55
N MET A 130 -4.50 -14.77 3.60
CA MET A 130 -4.35 -13.81 4.69
C MET A 130 -2.91 -13.31 4.82
N ILE A 131 -2.75 -12.13 5.40
CA ILE A 131 -1.54 -11.72 6.12
C ILE A 131 -1.84 -11.93 7.61
N HIS A 132 -1.08 -12.74 8.34
CA HIS A 132 -1.40 -13.10 9.72
C HIS A 132 -0.17 -13.42 10.57
N GLY A 133 -0.35 -13.60 11.89
CA GLY A 133 0.71 -13.96 12.83
C GLY A 133 1.11 -15.45 12.83
N GLU A 134 1.64 -15.91 13.97
CA GLU A 134 2.03 -17.29 14.27
C GLU A 134 3.10 -17.96 13.39
N CYS A 135 3.69 -17.25 12.41
CA CYS A 135 4.87 -17.70 11.65
C CYS A 135 4.71 -19.09 10.96
N LYS A 136 3.47 -19.56 10.76
CA LYS A 136 3.12 -20.86 10.15
C LYS A 136 2.15 -20.64 8.98
N SER A 137 2.38 -21.22 7.81
CA SER A 137 1.51 -21.01 6.64
C SER A 137 1.43 -22.23 5.71
N ILE A 138 0.24 -22.43 5.12
CA ILE A 138 -0.06 -23.41 4.06
C ILE A 138 -0.53 -22.69 2.75
N GLY A 139 -0.55 -21.35 2.73
CA GLY A 139 -1.00 -20.55 1.59
C GLY A 139 -0.98 -19.03 1.80
N CYS A 140 -0.98 -18.59 3.04
CA CYS A 140 -0.97 -17.20 3.48
C CYS A 140 0.45 -16.59 3.58
N TYR A 141 0.52 -15.29 3.89
CA TYR A 141 1.74 -14.62 4.32
C TYR A 141 1.80 -14.59 5.84
N ALA A 142 2.59 -15.51 6.43
CA ALA A 142 2.77 -15.57 7.86
C ALA A 142 3.88 -14.62 8.33
N MET A 143 3.57 -13.86 9.36
CA MET A 143 4.42 -12.90 10.06
C MET A 143 4.65 -13.38 11.50
N THR A 144 5.59 -12.75 12.21
CA THR A 144 5.63 -12.88 13.67
C THR A 144 4.46 -12.11 14.28
N ASN A 145 4.04 -12.46 15.49
CA ASN A 145 2.96 -11.73 16.18
C ASN A 145 3.31 -10.25 16.36
N THR A 146 4.56 -9.94 16.73
CA THR A 146 5.02 -8.55 16.87
C THR A 146 4.92 -7.75 15.56
N TYR A 147 5.31 -8.33 14.43
CA TYR A 147 5.18 -7.65 13.13
C TYR A 147 3.73 -7.51 12.73
N MET A 148 2.92 -8.55 12.98
CA MET A 148 1.50 -8.52 12.69
C MET A 148 0.77 -7.46 13.52
N ASP A 149 1.14 -7.26 14.78
CA ASP A 149 0.60 -6.19 15.61
C ASP A 149 0.85 -4.81 15.04
N GLU A 150 2.06 -4.55 14.56
CA GLU A 150 2.39 -3.26 13.94
C GLU A 150 1.60 -3.08 12.64
N ILE A 151 1.65 -4.05 11.72
CA ILE A 151 0.92 -4.01 10.44
C ILE A 151 -0.58 -3.80 10.69
N TYR A 152 -1.18 -4.61 11.55
CA TYR A 152 -2.60 -4.56 11.86
C TYR A 152 -2.99 -3.22 12.46
N ARG A 153 -2.20 -2.70 13.42
CA ARG A 153 -2.46 -1.40 14.06
C ARG A 153 -2.45 -0.24 13.07
N TYR A 154 -1.53 -0.23 12.12
CA TYR A 154 -1.49 0.83 11.09
C TYR A 154 -2.69 0.75 10.14
N VAL A 155 -3.07 -0.45 9.70
CA VAL A 155 -4.21 -0.66 8.81
C VAL A 155 -5.53 -0.32 9.52
N GLU A 156 -5.71 -0.81 10.75
CA GLU A 156 -6.86 -0.50 11.60
C GLU A 156 -6.98 1.00 11.86
N ALA A 157 -5.87 1.67 12.22
CA ALA A 157 -5.86 3.10 12.40
C ALA A 157 -6.21 3.83 11.09
N ALA A 158 -5.65 3.44 9.95
CA ALA A 158 -5.97 4.11 8.69
C ALA A 158 -7.48 4.02 8.35
N PHE A 159 -8.12 2.87 8.59
CA PHE A 159 -9.57 2.74 8.47
C PHE A 159 -10.33 3.63 9.46
N ALA A 160 -9.93 3.62 10.75
CA ALA A 160 -10.56 4.43 11.78
C ALA A 160 -10.47 5.95 11.50
N TYR A 161 -9.44 6.38 10.78
CA TYR A 161 -9.21 7.77 10.38
C TYR A 161 -9.68 8.09 8.95
N GLY A 162 -10.47 7.20 8.34
CA GLY A 162 -11.26 7.50 7.14
C GLY A 162 -10.67 7.04 5.80
N GLN A 163 -9.55 6.31 5.77
CA GLN A 163 -9.19 5.57 4.57
C GLN A 163 -10.27 4.50 4.33
N SER A 164 -10.91 4.47 3.17
CA SER A 164 -11.98 3.49 2.89
C SER A 164 -11.45 2.14 2.43
N ARG A 165 -10.30 2.14 1.75
CA ARG A 165 -9.62 0.95 1.23
C ARG A 165 -8.12 1.05 1.35
N VAL A 166 -7.48 -0.07 1.65
CA VAL A 166 -6.03 -0.24 1.64
C VAL A 166 -5.65 -1.13 0.47
N ASP A 167 -4.81 -0.59 -0.43
CA ASP A 167 -4.30 -1.35 -1.56
C ASP A 167 -3.08 -2.19 -1.14
N ILE A 168 -2.99 -3.40 -1.70
CA ILE A 168 -1.95 -4.37 -1.44
C ILE A 168 -1.42 -4.88 -2.79
N SER A 169 -0.17 -4.55 -3.09
CA SER A 169 0.51 -5.06 -4.29
C SER A 169 1.45 -6.20 -3.93
N ILE A 170 1.32 -7.33 -4.62
CA ILE A 170 2.07 -8.54 -4.32
C ILE A 170 2.87 -8.95 -5.56
N TYR A 171 4.18 -8.88 -5.45
CA TYR A 171 5.12 -9.13 -6.53
C TYR A 171 5.92 -10.43 -6.31
N PRO A 172 6.32 -11.11 -7.39
CA PRO A 172 7.21 -12.27 -7.28
C PRO A 172 8.58 -11.87 -6.71
N PHE A 173 9.08 -10.71 -7.09
CA PHE A 173 10.37 -10.13 -6.70
C PHE A 173 10.32 -8.62 -6.96
N ARG A 174 11.33 -7.84 -6.53
CA ARG A 174 11.46 -6.46 -7.01
C ARG A 174 11.57 -6.43 -8.53
N MET A 175 10.64 -5.76 -9.21
CA MET A 175 10.43 -5.88 -10.66
C MET A 175 11.46 -5.11 -11.51
N THR A 176 12.75 -5.19 -11.15
CA THR A 176 13.86 -4.63 -11.93
C THR A 176 14.05 -5.39 -13.25
N GLU A 177 14.63 -4.73 -14.26
CA GLU A 177 14.96 -5.39 -15.53
C GLU A 177 15.89 -6.60 -15.34
N GLN A 178 16.84 -6.50 -14.41
CA GLN A 178 17.75 -7.60 -14.08
C GLN A 178 17.00 -8.83 -13.54
N ASN A 179 16.03 -8.62 -12.65
CA ASN A 179 15.23 -9.70 -12.09
C ASN A 179 14.30 -10.32 -13.15
N LEU A 180 13.66 -9.50 -13.98
CA LEU A 180 12.87 -10.00 -15.11
C LEU A 180 13.71 -10.82 -16.09
N LYS A 181 14.93 -10.39 -16.39
CA LYS A 181 15.87 -11.13 -17.25
C LYS A 181 16.28 -12.45 -16.60
N ARG A 182 16.59 -12.44 -15.30
CA ARG A 182 16.97 -13.64 -14.54
C ARG A 182 15.87 -14.71 -14.55
N HIS A 183 14.61 -14.32 -14.60
CA HIS A 183 13.48 -15.24 -14.69
C HIS A 183 12.80 -15.30 -16.07
N ALA A 184 13.50 -14.92 -17.14
CA ALA A 184 12.91 -14.82 -18.47
C ALA A 184 12.34 -16.16 -19.01
N SER A 185 12.84 -17.31 -18.53
CA SER A 185 12.37 -18.64 -18.90
C SER A 185 11.19 -19.16 -18.09
N SER A 186 10.71 -18.41 -17.10
CA SER A 186 9.57 -18.83 -16.27
C SER A 186 8.28 -18.87 -17.08
N SER A 187 7.45 -19.87 -16.83
CA SER A 187 6.09 -19.95 -17.40
C SER A 187 5.18 -18.81 -16.94
N TYR A 188 5.56 -18.07 -15.89
CA TYR A 188 4.84 -16.90 -15.39
C TYR A 188 5.36 -15.57 -15.93
N ILE A 189 6.37 -15.55 -16.81
CA ILE A 189 7.00 -14.30 -17.25
C ILE A 189 6.02 -13.34 -17.93
N ALA A 190 5.07 -13.86 -18.70
CA ALA A 190 4.03 -13.04 -19.35
C ALA A 190 3.13 -12.35 -18.31
N PHE A 191 2.73 -13.07 -17.26
CA PHE A 191 1.97 -12.52 -16.15
C PHE A 191 2.77 -11.48 -15.37
N TRP A 192 4.03 -11.76 -15.04
CA TRP A 192 4.88 -10.81 -14.32
C TRP A 192 5.11 -9.52 -15.08
N ARG A 193 5.23 -9.57 -16.42
CA ARG A 193 5.29 -8.36 -17.25
C ARG A 193 4.06 -7.45 -17.10
N GLN A 194 2.89 -7.99 -16.78
CA GLN A 194 1.69 -7.20 -16.50
C GLN A 194 1.73 -6.49 -15.13
N LEU A 195 2.51 -7.01 -14.16
CA LEU A 195 2.66 -6.37 -12.85
C LEU A 195 3.62 -5.18 -12.88
N LYS A 196 4.58 -5.20 -13.82
CA LYS A 196 5.67 -4.23 -13.90
C LYS A 196 5.21 -2.77 -14.02
N PRO A 197 4.20 -2.41 -14.84
CA PRO A 197 3.73 -1.02 -14.92
C PRO A 197 3.25 -0.46 -13.58
N GLY A 198 2.56 -1.25 -12.76
CA GLY A 198 2.12 -0.83 -11.42
C GLY A 198 3.30 -0.63 -10.46
N TYR A 199 4.28 -1.54 -10.52
CA TYR A 199 5.53 -1.41 -9.75
C TYR A 199 6.31 -0.14 -10.13
N ASP A 200 6.54 0.07 -11.43
CA ASP A 200 7.26 1.23 -11.95
C ASP A 200 6.54 2.54 -11.61
N TYR A 201 5.20 2.54 -11.67
CA TYR A 201 4.39 3.70 -11.29
C TYR A 201 4.60 4.09 -9.82
N PHE A 202 4.54 3.13 -8.89
CA PHE A 202 4.80 3.42 -7.48
C PHE A 202 6.25 3.88 -7.27
N ALA A 203 7.22 3.21 -7.90
CA ALA A 203 8.63 3.55 -7.76
C ALA A 203 8.94 4.98 -8.24
N LYS A 204 8.23 5.46 -9.27
CA LYS A 204 8.40 6.81 -9.82
C LYS A 204 7.62 7.89 -9.04
N ASN A 205 6.37 7.61 -8.68
CA ASN A 205 5.44 8.63 -8.19
C ASN A 205 5.20 8.56 -6.67
N HIS A 206 5.68 7.51 -6.00
CA HIS A 206 5.39 7.22 -4.60
C HIS A 206 3.88 7.24 -4.29
N GLN A 207 3.07 6.76 -5.23
CA GLN A 207 1.61 6.65 -5.12
C GLN A 207 1.17 5.23 -5.48
N PRO A 208 0.21 4.64 -4.74
CA PRO A 208 -0.36 3.34 -5.10
C PRO A 208 -0.87 3.36 -6.56
N PRO A 209 -0.52 2.35 -7.37
CA PRO A 209 -0.95 2.30 -8.75
C PRO A 209 -2.44 1.97 -8.82
N MET A 210 -3.20 2.72 -9.60
CA MET A 210 -4.58 2.34 -9.94
C MET A 210 -4.56 1.26 -11.01
N MET A 211 -4.57 0.00 -10.60
CA MET A 211 -4.58 -1.14 -11.51
C MET A 211 -6.01 -1.61 -11.77
N THR A 212 -6.34 -1.75 -13.05
CA THR A 212 -7.63 -2.26 -13.52
C THR A 212 -7.40 -3.52 -14.34
N VAL A 213 -8.48 -4.19 -14.73
CA VAL A 213 -8.43 -5.38 -15.58
C VAL A 213 -9.21 -5.09 -16.85
N ASP A 214 -8.51 -5.14 -17.98
CA ASP A 214 -9.10 -5.02 -19.31
C ASP A 214 -8.73 -6.25 -20.13
N ASN A 215 -9.71 -6.86 -20.80
CA ASN A 215 -9.54 -8.08 -21.59
C ASN A 215 -8.74 -9.19 -20.87
N GLY A 216 -8.95 -9.34 -19.55
CA GLY A 216 -8.27 -10.34 -18.72
C GLY A 216 -6.79 -10.06 -18.48
N GLN A 217 -6.32 -8.82 -18.63
CA GLN A 217 -4.95 -8.39 -18.36
C GLN A 217 -4.95 -7.21 -17.40
N TYR A 218 -3.92 -7.08 -16.56
CA TYR A 218 -3.75 -5.86 -15.77
C TYR A 218 -3.38 -4.67 -16.66
N VAL A 219 -4.06 -3.55 -16.44
CA VAL A 219 -3.79 -2.28 -17.11
C VAL A 219 -3.68 -1.17 -16.06
N LEU A 220 -2.63 -0.36 -16.17
CA LEU A 220 -2.45 0.82 -15.34
C LEU A 220 -3.46 1.89 -15.78
N GLY A 221 -4.39 2.21 -14.88
CA GLY A 221 -5.33 3.30 -15.06
C GLY A 221 -4.62 4.66 -15.01
N GLN A 222 -5.15 5.62 -15.75
CA GLN A 222 -4.71 7.00 -15.62
C GLN A 222 -5.17 7.52 -14.26
N PRO A 223 -4.32 8.25 -13.51
CA PRO A 223 -4.78 9.03 -12.36
C PRO A 223 -5.99 9.84 -12.80
N LEU A 224 -7.09 9.78 -12.04
CA LEU A 224 -8.15 10.76 -12.18
C LEU A 224 -7.49 12.10 -11.84
N MET A 225 -6.98 12.78 -12.86
CA MET A 225 -6.77 14.21 -12.81
C MET A 225 -8.12 14.75 -12.37
N SER A 226 -8.18 15.29 -11.16
CA SER A 226 -9.31 16.13 -10.76
C SER A 226 -9.29 17.32 -11.71
N SER A 227 -9.85 17.15 -12.91
CA SER A 227 -10.24 18.24 -13.76
C SER A 227 -11.40 18.88 -13.05
N GLY A 228 -11.07 19.86 -12.19
CA GLY A 228 -11.95 20.97 -11.91
C GLY A 228 -12.30 21.64 -13.23
N GLN A 229 -13.26 21.07 -13.95
CA GLN A 229 -14.07 21.73 -14.94
C GLN A 229 -15.51 21.30 -14.69
N MET A 230 -16.13 22.08 -13.81
CA MET A 230 -17.57 22.32 -13.87
C MET A 230 -17.86 22.74 -15.33
N THR A 231 -18.40 21.83 -16.14
CA THR A 231 -18.88 22.18 -17.47
C THR A 231 -20.14 23.01 -17.32
N GLN A 232 -19.92 24.31 -17.22
CA GLN A 232 -20.91 25.34 -17.42
C GLN A 232 -21.21 25.43 -18.92
N TYR A 233 -22.16 24.64 -19.40
CA TYR A 233 -22.94 24.92 -20.61
C TYR A 233 -24.41 24.69 -20.22
N ALA A 234 -25.09 25.75 -19.77
CA ALA A 234 -25.89 26.64 -20.61
C ALA A 234 -27.28 26.03 -20.92
N SER A 235 -28.22 26.39 -20.05
CA SER A 235 -29.54 26.93 -20.36
C SER A 235 -30.08 26.69 -21.78
N ALA A 236 -31.09 25.82 -21.91
CA ALA A 236 -32.33 26.11 -22.64
C ALA A 236 -33.34 24.96 -22.44
N SER A 237 -34.36 25.21 -21.63
CA SER A 237 -35.65 24.53 -21.77
C SER A 237 -36.41 25.17 -22.96
N PRO A 238 -37.34 24.44 -23.59
CA PRO A 238 -38.71 24.53 -23.12
C PRO A 238 -39.40 23.17 -22.97
N THR A 239 -40.24 23.09 -21.93
CA THR A 239 -41.17 22.00 -21.65
C THR A 239 -42.27 21.92 -22.73
N PRO A 240 -42.88 20.72 -22.88
CA PRO A 240 -44.33 20.67 -22.78
C PRO A 240 -44.79 19.91 -21.55
N ASN A 241 -45.71 20.56 -20.88
CA ASN A 241 -46.42 20.19 -19.67
C ASN A 241 -47.43 19.06 -19.97
N THR A 242 -47.30 17.88 -19.35
CA THR A 242 -48.44 16.96 -19.15
C THR A 242 -48.34 16.26 -17.80
N ASN A 243 -49.30 16.64 -16.96
CA ASN A 243 -49.51 16.28 -15.56
C ASN A 243 -50.21 14.90 -15.44
N PRO A 244 -49.67 13.87 -14.77
CA PRO A 244 -50.30 12.54 -14.77
C PRO A 244 -51.17 12.23 -13.54
N PHE A 245 -51.62 13.23 -12.76
CA PHE A 245 -52.57 13.00 -11.66
C PHE A 245 -53.91 13.70 -11.91
N ALA A 246 -54.73 13.07 -12.74
CA ALA A 246 -56.19 13.21 -12.69
C ALA A 246 -56.83 11.99 -13.36
N GLN A 247 -57.33 11.04 -12.56
CA GLN A 247 -58.71 10.54 -12.62
C GLN A 247 -58.88 9.29 -11.74
N ASN A 248 -59.64 9.48 -10.66
CA ASN A 248 -60.34 8.42 -9.93
C ASN A 248 -61.45 7.84 -10.81
N LYS A 249 -61.55 6.51 -10.90
CA LYS A 249 -62.84 5.79 -10.89
C LYS A 249 -62.67 4.32 -10.46
N PRO A 250 -63.69 3.72 -9.81
CA PRO A 250 -63.60 2.46 -9.05
C PRO A 250 -64.14 1.25 -9.83
N LEU A 251 -64.24 0.11 -9.11
CA LEU A 251 -64.86 -1.22 -9.40
C LEU A 251 -63.76 -2.31 -9.47
N THR A 252 -63.87 -3.50 -8.86
CA THR A 252 -65.05 -4.28 -8.48
C THR A 252 -64.65 -5.38 -7.47
N GLU A 253 -65.58 -5.68 -6.58
CA GLU A 253 -65.68 -6.87 -5.74
C GLU A 253 -65.97 -8.11 -6.61
N VAL A 254 -65.23 -9.22 -6.42
CA VAL A 254 -65.70 -10.58 -6.81
C VAL A 254 -65.11 -11.62 -5.85
N LYS A 255 -66.02 -12.18 -5.05
CA LYS A 255 -66.09 -13.51 -4.39
C LYS A 255 -64.81 -14.25 -3.97
#